data_AF-A0A7V7ZFG9-F1
#
_entry.id   AF-A0A7V7ZFG9-F1
#
_cell.length_a   1.000
_cell.length_b   1.000
_cell.length_c   1.000
_cell.angle_alpha   90.00
_cell.angle_beta   90.00
_cell.angle_gamma   90.00
#
_symmetry.space_group_name_H-M   'P 1'
#
loop_
_entity.id
_entity.type
_entity.pdbx_description
1 polymer ?
#
loop_
_entity_poly.entity_id
_entity_poly.type
_entity_poly.pdbx_seq_one_letter_code
_entity_poly.pdbx_strand_id
1 'polypeptide(L)'
;MQPTFPRPAPAERCSICGVPLISGYYTIDSRRERFCAECMRTRPRCSGCGMPVGEAHWTLHDGRNLCARCHSMAVYAPDESQRLYDATVDAIVAQLGLVLRVGVSFRLVDVPTMAHVRAQGGAPPSEAQVLGVYQRQGSLRVIYMLYGLPKLVFRTTVAHEYAHAWQGETCPLLEDEVLREGFAEWVAYHHLRWLGCSRAAEDMLTSNHPYRSMLESVLAIERRVGTQGVISHILAVGRGAA
;
A
#
# COMPACT_ATOMS: atom_id res chain seq x y z
N MET A 1 35.19 -32.53 -34.59
CA MET A 1 34.44 -31.56 -33.76
C MET A 1 33.16 -32.25 -33.30
N GLN A 2 33.01 -32.49 -31.99
CA GLN A 2 31.73 -32.98 -31.46
C GLN A 2 30.76 -31.79 -31.39
N PRO A 3 29.50 -31.94 -31.83
CA PRO A 3 28.50 -30.90 -31.65
C PRO A 3 28.23 -30.71 -30.14
N THR A 4 28.55 -29.52 -29.63
CA THR A 4 28.20 -29.11 -28.28
C THR A 4 26.71 -28.76 -28.26
N PHE A 5 25.89 -29.65 -27.71
CA PHE A 5 24.50 -29.32 -27.40
C PHE A 5 24.45 -28.36 -26.21
N PRO A 6 23.70 -27.25 -26.27
CA PRO A 6 23.56 -26.35 -25.13
C PRO A 6 22.92 -27.11 -23.95
N ARG A 7 23.54 -26.99 -22.77
CA ARG A 7 23.02 -27.61 -21.54
C ARG A 7 21.65 -26.99 -21.24
N PRO A 8 20.58 -27.78 -21.04
CA PRO A 8 19.27 -27.22 -20.70
C PRO A 8 19.39 -26.37 -19.43
N ALA A 9 18.74 -25.20 -19.43
CA ALA A 9 18.68 -24.34 -18.25
C ALA A 9 18.15 -25.18 -17.06
N PRO A 10 18.72 -25.02 -15.85
CA PRO A 10 18.23 -25.77 -14.70
C PRO A 10 16.73 -25.49 -14.52
N ALA A 11 15.92 -26.55 -14.42
CA ALA A 11 14.49 -26.42 -14.20
C ALA A 11 14.28 -25.56 -12.96
N GLU A 12 13.56 -24.46 -13.13
CA GLU A 12 13.23 -23.57 -12.02
C GLU A 12 12.40 -24.33 -11.00
N ARG A 13 12.62 -24.04 -9.71
CA ARG A 13 11.99 -24.78 -8.62
C ARG A 13 11.09 -23.86 -7.81
N CYS A 14 10.02 -24.44 -7.28
CA CYS A 14 9.14 -23.74 -6.36
C CYS A 14 9.94 -23.28 -5.12
N SER A 15 9.79 -22.01 -4.76
CA SER A 15 10.51 -21.37 -3.64
C SER A 15 10.08 -21.90 -2.28
N ILE A 16 8.99 -22.69 -2.22
CA ILE A 16 8.48 -23.26 -0.97
C ILE A 16 8.72 -24.77 -0.88
N CYS A 17 8.36 -25.55 -1.91
CA CYS A 17 8.49 -27.03 -1.86
C CYS A 17 9.67 -27.60 -2.66
N GLY A 18 10.39 -26.78 -3.44
CA GLY A 18 11.53 -27.24 -4.24
C GLY A 18 11.19 -28.08 -5.47
N VAL A 19 9.91 -28.40 -5.71
CA VAL A 19 9.45 -29.16 -6.89
C VAL A 19 9.75 -28.37 -8.18
N PRO A 20 10.21 -29.04 -9.27
CA PRO A 20 10.40 -28.41 -10.57
C PRO A 20 9.11 -27.79 -11.13
N LEU A 21 9.23 -26.57 -11.68
CA LEU A 21 8.13 -25.81 -12.27
C LEU A 21 8.01 -26.14 -13.76
N ILE A 22 7.25 -27.19 -14.07
CA ILE A 22 7.08 -27.72 -15.44
C ILE A 22 5.76 -27.25 -16.07
N SER A 23 4.73 -26.97 -15.27
CA SER A 23 3.36 -26.68 -15.71
C SER A 23 2.93 -25.23 -15.42
N GLY A 24 3.84 -24.29 -15.58
CA GLY A 24 3.63 -22.87 -15.20
C GLY A 24 3.87 -22.60 -13.72
N TYR A 25 3.92 -21.32 -13.36
CA TYR A 25 4.23 -20.85 -12.02
C TYR A 25 3.61 -19.48 -11.75
N TYR A 26 3.44 -19.17 -10.47
CA TYR A 26 3.03 -17.85 -9.99
C TYR A 26 4.26 -17.06 -9.58
N THR A 27 4.22 -15.75 -9.80
CA THR A 27 5.25 -14.80 -9.41
C THR A 27 4.64 -13.64 -8.65
N ILE A 28 5.47 -12.90 -7.92
CA ILE A 28 5.15 -11.53 -7.55
C ILE A 28 6.03 -10.65 -8.43
N ASP A 29 5.47 -9.55 -8.94
CA ASP A 29 6.26 -8.51 -9.56
C ASP A 29 7.41 -8.08 -8.64
N SER A 30 8.55 -7.80 -9.24
CA SER A 30 9.71 -7.32 -8.46
C SER A 30 10.31 -8.35 -7.51
N ARG A 31 9.97 -9.64 -7.67
CA ARG A 31 10.51 -10.78 -6.90
C ARG A 31 11.01 -11.87 -7.84
N ARG A 32 12.05 -12.61 -7.40
CA ARG A 32 12.60 -13.74 -8.17
C ARG A 32 11.94 -15.06 -7.78
N GLU A 33 11.31 -15.08 -6.61
CA GLU A 33 10.58 -16.21 -6.06
C GLU A 33 9.45 -16.65 -7.01
N ARG A 34 9.42 -17.95 -7.33
CA ARG A 34 8.38 -18.59 -8.13
C ARG A 34 7.66 -19.64 -7.30
N PHE A 35 6.36 -19.80 -7.52
CA PHE A 35 5.50 -20.66 -6.70
C PHE A 35 4.70 -21.61 -7.59
N CYS A 36 4.66 -22.90 -7.23
CA CYS A 36 3.81 -23.85 -7.95
C CYS A 36 2.33 -23.67 -7.59
N ALA A 37 1.43 -24.08 -8.48
CA ALA A 37 -0.01 -24.00 -8.29
C ALA A 37 -0.49 -24.71 -7.00
N GLU A 38 0.14 -25.84 -6.67
CA GLU A 38 -0.21 -26.58 -5.46
C GLU A 38 0.06 -25.77 -4.19
N CYS A 39 1.25 -25.17 -4.07
CA CYS A 39 1.57 -24.31 -2.92
C CYS A 39 0.64 -23.12 -2.82
N MET A 40 0.30 -22.50 -3.95
CA MET A 40 -0.67 -21.41 -3.99
C MET A 40 -2.05 -21.85 -3.49
N ARG A 41 -2.47 -23.07 -3.83
CA ARG A 41 -3.81 -23.56 -3.47
C ARG A 41 -3.90 -24.01 -2.02
N THR A 42 -2.88 -24.68 -1.49
CA THR A 42 -2.99 -25.41 -0.20
C THR A 42 -2.32 -24.74 0.98
N ARG A 43 -1.34 -23.86 0.76
CA ARG A 43 -0.63 -23.22 1.87
C ARG A 43 -1.28 -21.91 2.29
N PRO A 44 -1.21 -21.56 3.61
CA PRO A 44 -1.64 -20.25 4.09
C PRO A 44 -0.92 -19.11 3.34
N ARG A 45 -1.62 -17.99 3.16
CA ARG A 45 -1.06 -16.82 2.47
C ARG A 45 -0.37 -15.87 3.44
N CYS A 46 0.73 -15.28 2.98
CA CYS A 46 1.38 -14.18 3.65
C CYS A 46 0.49 -12.94 3.57
N SER A 47 0.11 -12.36 4.71
CA SER A 47 -0.67 -11.12 4.76
C SER A 47 0.04 -9.93 4.11
N GLY A 48 1.38 -9.91 4.10
CA GLY A 48 2.14 -8.80 3.52
C GLY A 48 2.37 -8.86 2.00
N CYS A 49 2.20 -10.02 1.35
CA CYS A 49 2.46 -10.13 -0.11
C CYS A 49 1.55 -11.12 -0.86
N GLY A 50 0.60 -11.77 -0.19
CA GLY A 50 -0.34 -12.71 -0.79
C GLY A 50 0.24 -14.06 -1.18
N MET A 51 1.56 -14.26 -1.20
CA MET A 51 2.17 -15.55 -1.57
C MET A 51 2.12 -16.59 -0.46
N PRO A 52 2.13 -17.89 -0.81
CA PRO A 52 2.11 -18.97 0.17
C PRO A 52 3.33 -18.88 1.10
N VAL A 53 3.09 -19.08 2.39
CA VAL A 53 4.18 -19.16 3.38
C VAL A 53 4.83 -20.54 3.34
N GLY A 54 6.12 -20.60 3.67
CA GLY A 54 6.84 -21.85 3.89
C GLY A 54 6.87 -22.25 5.36
N GLU A 55 7.64 -23.29 5.69
CA GLU A 55 7.80 -23.75 7.07
C GLU A 55 8.32 -22.62 7.98
N ALA A 56 9.30 -21.85 7.50
CA ALA A 56 9.76 -20.63 8.15
C ALA A 56 8.78 -19.46 7.90
N HIS A 57 7.79 -19.33 8.77
CA HIS A 57 6.83 -18.22 8.80
C HIS A 57 6.54 -17.77 10.22
N TRP A 58 5.92 -16.59 10.34
CA TRP A 58 5.56 -15.97 11.61
C TRP A 58 4.06 -15.73 11.66
N THR A 59 3.42 -16.24 12.70
CA THR A 59 2.01 -15.97 12.99
C THR A 59 1.92 -14.78 13.93
N LEU A 60 1.19 -13.74 13.51
CA LEU A 60 0.90 -12.56 14.32
C LEU A 60 -0.19 -12.87 15.35
N HIS A 61 -0.36 -11.99 16.34
CA HIS A 61 -1.32 -12.19 17.43
C HIS A 61 -2.77 -12.23 16.95
N ASP A 62 -3.07 -11.68 15.78
CA ASP A 62 -4.37 -11.72 15.12
C ASP A 62 -4.55 -12.89 14.14
N GLY A 63 -3.62 -13.87 14.16
CA GLY A 63 -3.68 -15.09 13.37
C GLY A 63 -3.16 -14.95 11.93
N ARG A 64 -2.77 -13.75 11.48
CA ARG A 64 -2.16 -13.57 10.16
C ARG A 64 -0.78 -14.19 10.09
N ASN A 65 -0.41 -14.68 8.90
CA ASN A 65 0.92 -15.22 8.66
C ASN A 65 1.78 -14.26 7.84
N LEU A 66 3.06 -14.16 8.15
CA LEU A 66 4.07 -13.46 7.36
C LEU A 66 5.17 -14.43 6.92
N CYS A 67 5.53 -14.38 5.63
CA CYS A 67 6.73 -15.07 5.15
C CYS A 67 8.00 -14.36 5.67
N ALA A 68 9.12 -15.08 5.71
CA ALA A 68 10.40 -14.57 6.20
C ALA A 68 10.78 -13.18 5.67
N ARG A 69 10.57 -12.95 4.37
CA ARG A 69 10.87 -11.67 3.73
C ARG A 69 9.96 -10.54 4.20
N CYS A 70 8.64 -10.78 4.29
CA CYS A 70 7.74 -9.74 4.79
C CYS A 70 7.98 -9.47 6.27
N HIS A 71 8.24 -10.52 7.06
CA HIS A 71 8.56 -10.41 8.48
C HIS A 71 9.83 -9.59 8.72
N SER A 72 10.91 -9.81 7.95
CA SER A 72 12.19 -9.11 8.14
C SER A 72 12.15 -7.62 7.80
N MET A 73 11.10 -7.16 7.10
CA MET A 73 10.89 -5.75 6.75
C MET A 73 9.71 -5.14 7.50
N ALA A 74 9.00 -5.92 8.32
CA ALA A 74 7.77 -5.47 8.97
C ALA A 74 8.06 -4.55 10.15
N VAL A 75 7.19 -3.54 10.30
CA VAL A 75 7.24 -2.58 11.42
C VAL A 75 6.33 -3.09 12.53
N TYR A 76 6.91 -3.29 13.71
CA TYR A 76 6.18 -3.79 14.88
C TYR A 76 6.26 -2.84 16.07
N ALA A 77 7.43 -2.24 16.31
CA ALA A 77 7.66 -1.46 17.52
C ALA A 77 6.89 -0.11 17.46
N PRO A 78 6.15 0.28 18.51
CA PRO A 78 5.38 1.52 18.51
C PRO A 78 6.22 2.77 18.22
N ASP A 79 7.41 2.86 18.82
CA ASP A 79 8.33 3.98 18.63
C ASP A 79 8.91 4.05 17.21
N GLU A 80 9.27 2.90 16.63
CA GLU A 80 9.70 2.82 15.23
C GLU A 80 8.57 3.24 14.30
N SER A 81 7.36 2.75 14.53
CA SER A 81 6.20 3.08 13.71
C SER A 81 5.84 4.55 13.76
N GLN A 82 5.93 5.19 14.93
CA GLN A 82 5.72 6.62 15.09
C GLN A 82 6.77 7.42 14.32
N ARG A 83 8.07 7.08 14.47
CA ARG A 83 9.14 7.75 13.71
C ARG A 83 8.96 7.62 12.20
N LEU A 84 8.50 6.46 11.72
CA LEU A 84 8.24 6.25 10.29
C LEU A 84 7.01 7.00 9.79
N TYR A 85 5.98 7.10 10.63
CA TYR A 85 4.81 7.93 10.36
C TYR A 85 5.22 9.40 10.22
N ASP A 86 5.91 9.96 11.22
CA ASP A 86 6.35 11.36 11.24
C ASP A 86 7.25 11.67 10.04
N ALA A 87 8.26 10.83 9.78
CA ALA A 87 9.15 11.01 8.63
C ALA A 87 8.44 10.88 7.27
N THR A 88 7.30 10.21 7.21
CA THR A 88 6.47 10.13 6.00
C THR A 88 5.65 11.40 5.82
N VAL A 89 5.02 11.88 6.89
CA VAL A 89 4.26 13.14 6.91
C VAL A 89 5.18 14.32 6.57
N ASP A 90 6.34 14.43 7.21
CA ASP A 90 7.32 15.50 6.95
C ASP A 90 7.75 15.53 5.49
N ALA A 91 7.98 14.35 4.89
CA ALA A 91 8.34 14.25 3.48
C ALA A 91 7.18 14.68 2.56
N ILE A 92 5.93 14.34 2.89
CA ILE A 92 4.75 14.75 2.11
C ILE A 92 4.57 16.27 2.20
N VAL A 93 4.70 16.84 3.41
CA VAL A 93 4.63 18.29 3.62
C VAL A 93 5.75 19.00 2.84
N ALA A 94 6.99 18.52 2.93
CA ALA A 94 8.13 19.13 2.26
C ALA A 94 7.99 19.11 0.72
N GLN A 95 7.45 18.03 0.15
CA GLN A 95 7.43 17.85 -1.30
C GLN A 95 6.11 18.35 -1.95
N LEU A 96 4.97 18.25 -1.26
CA LEU A 96 3.64 18.58 -1.80
C LEU A 96 2.96 19.74 -1.07
N GLY A 97 3.46 20.22 0.07
CA GLY A 97 2.86 21.32 0.82
C GLY A 97 1.53 20.98 1.51
N LEU A 98 1.21 19.69 1.70
CA LEU A 98 -0.06 19.24 2.30
C LEU A 98 -0.02 19.35 3.83
N VAL A 99 -0.21 20.56 4.34
CA VAL A 99 -0.19 20.86 5.78
C VAL A 99 -1.59 20.70 6.39
N LEU A 100 -1.69 19.96 7.49
CA LEU A 100 -2.87 19.94 8.36
C LEU A 100 -2.78 21.05 9.41
N ARG A 101 -3.85 21.81 9.63
CA ARG A 101 -3.87 22.87 10.66
C ARG A 101 -4.23 22.32 12.02
N VAL A 102 -5.11 21.33 12.08
CA VAL A 102 -5.52 20.72 13.37
C VAL A 102 -4.66 19.51 13.70
N GLY A 103 -4.11 18.84 12.69
CA GLY A 103 -3.31 17.64 12.82
C GLY A 103 -4.15 16.36 12.90
N VAL A 104 -3.46 15.23 12.98
CA VAL A 104 -4.06 13.90 12.99
C VAL A 104 -3.19 12.98 13.85
N SER A 105 -3.82 12.13 14.66
CA SER A 105 -3.12 11.13 15.46
C SER A 105 -2.86 9.87 14.66
N PHE A 106 -1.88 9.07 15.07
CA PHE A 106 -1.55 7.79 14.45
C PHE A 106 -1.67 6.64 15.46
N ARG A 107 -2.19 5.49 15.03
CA ARG A 107 -2.29 4.26 15.85
C ARG A 107 -2.02 3.01 15.02
N LEU A 108 -1.25 2.06 15.58
CA LEU A 108 -1.17 0.69 15.07
C LEU A 108 -2.31 -0.16 15.64
N VAL A 109 -2.95 -0.95 14.79
CA VAL A 109 -4.07 -1.82 15.16
C VAL A 109 -3.99 -3.16 14.43
N ASP A 110 -4.63 -4.18 14.99
CA ASP A 110 -4.79 -5.48 14.34
C ASP A 110 -6.04 -5.57 13.46
N VAL A 111 -6.24 -6.71 12.80
CA VAL A 111 -7.39 -6.91 11.92
C VAL A 111 -8.74 -6.76 12.65
N PRO A 112 -8.98 -7.39 13.82
CA PRO A 112 -10.24 -7.20 14.55
C PRO A 112 -10.51 -5.74 14.93
N THR A 113 -9.50 -5.03 15.41
CA THR A 113 -9.62 -3.62 15.79
C THR A 113 -9.84 -2.74 14.55
N MET A 114 -9.14 -2.99 13.44
CA MET A 114 -9.35 -2.29 12.16
C MET A 114 -10.78 -2.46 11.66
N ALA A 115 -11.33 -3.68 11.74
CA ALA A 115 -12.71 -3.95 11.35
C ALA A 115 -13.72 -3.17 12.24
N HIS A 116 -13.46 -3.11 13.54
CA HIS A 116 -14.29 -2.34 14.48
C HIS A 116 -14.26 -0.83 14.17
N VAL A 117 -13.07 -0.26 13.98
CA VAL A 117 -12.86 1.15 13.60
C VAL A 117 -13.62 1.50 12.32
N ARG A 118 -13.52 0.65 11.29
CA ARG A 118 -14.26 0.83 10.03
C ARG A 118 -15.77 0.79 10.21
N ALA A 119 -16.27 -0.17 10.99
CA ALA A 119 -17.70 -0.29 11.27
C ALA A 119 -18.25 0.95 11.99
N GLN A 120 -17.51 1.51 12.96
CA GLN A 120 -17.87 2.79 13.60
C GLN A 120 -17.89 3.97 12.62
N GLY A 121 -17.11 3.90 11.55
CA GLY A 121 -17.09 4.89 10.46
C GLY A 121 -18.20 4.70 9.43
N GLY A 122 -19.10 3.73 9.62
CA GLY A 122 -20.17 3.42 8.67
C GLY A 122 -19.69 2.66 7.42
N ALA A 123 -18.44 2.23 7.36
CA ALA A 123 -17.92 1.48 6.23
C ALA A 123 -18.43 0.02 6.27
N PRO A 124 -18.84 -0.55 5.12
CA PRO A 124 -19.28 -1.93 5.05
C PRO A 124 -18.13 -2.91 5.37
N PRO A 125 -18.46 -4.15 5.78
CA PRO A 125 -17.48 -5.22 5.86
C PRO A 125 -16.71 -5.35 4.55
N SER A 126 -15.39 -5.52 4.63
CA SER A 126 -14.52 -5.73 3.47
C SER A 126 -14.00 -7.16 3.51
N GLU A 127 -14.12 -7.88 2.40
CA GLU A 127 -13.45 -9.19 2.23
C GLU A 127 -11.95 -9.00 2.00
N ALA A 128 -11.53 -7.84 1.47
CA ALA A 128 -10.14 -7.48 1.29
C ALA A 128 -9.54 -6.93 2.59
N GLN A 129 -8.28 -7.27 2.84
CA GLN A 129 -7.52 -6.74 3.96
C GLN A 129 -7.29 -5.24 3.80
N VAL A 130 -7.78 -4.47 4.76
CA VAL A 130 -7.58 -3.01 4.82
C VAL A 130 -6.29 -2.71 5.57
N LEU A 131 -5.36 -2.01 4.91
CA LEU A 131 -4.02 -1.73 5.44
C LEU A 131 -3.98 -0.47 6.31
N GLY A 132 -4.85 0.49 6.03
CA GLY A 132 -4.97 1.75 6.76
C GLY A 132 -6.39 2.30 6.66
N VAL A 133 -6.74 3.20 7.57
CA VAL A 133 -7.95 4.01 7.46
C VAL A 133 -7.77 5.33 8.21
N TYR A 134 -8.06 6.42 7.54
CA TYR A 134 -8.33 7.70 8.17
C TYR A 134 -9.76 7.76 8.68
N GLN A 135 -9.94 8.11 9.95
CA GLN A 135 -11.25 8.32 10.54
C GLN A 135 -11.33 9.67 11.25
N ARG A 136 -12.49 10.31 11.08
CA ARG A 136 -12.88 11.53 11.79
C ARG A 136 -14.15 11.27 12.60
N GLN A 137 -14.08 11.45 13.91
CA GLN A 137 -15.23 11.41 14.82
C GLN A 137 -15.25 12.70 15.63
N GLY A 138 -16.14 13.64 15.26
CA GLY A 138 -16.17 14.98 15.86
C GLY A 138 -14.86 15.73 15.65
N SER A 139 -14.17 16.07 16.74
CA SER A 139 -12.85 16.72 16.74
C SER A 139 -11.69 15.75 16.62
N LEU A 140 -11.90 14.46 16.92
CA LEU A 140 -10.88 13.43 16.88
C LEU A 140 -10.58 13.01 15.43
N ARG A 141 -9.31 13.06 15.06
CA ARG A 141 -8.79 12.66 13.76
C ARG A 141 -7.68 11.63 13.98
N VAL A 142 -7.84 10.43 13.43
CA VAL A 142 -6.88 9.34 13.62
C VAL A 142 -6.66 8.61 12.30
N ILE A 143 -5.40 8.35 11.99
CA ILE A 143 -4.99 7.36 10.98
C ILE A 143 -4.65 6.07 11.74
N TYR A 144 -5.42 5.04 11.46
CA TYR A 144 -5.16 3.69 11.95
C TYR A 144 -4.41 2.91 10.88
N MET A 145 -3.34 2.24 11.26
CA MET A 145 -2.55 1.40 10.35
C MET A 145 -2.50 -0.02 10.85
N LEU A 146 -2.56 -0.96 9.92
CA LEU A 146 -2.47 -2.36 10.23
C LEU A 146 -1.07 -2.70 10.79
N TYR A 147 -1.07 -3.46 11.88
CA TYR A 147 0.15 -3.94 12.55
C TYR A 147 0.92 -4.91 11.66
N GLY A 148 2.26 -4.86 11.69
CA GLY A 148 3.12 -5.82 10.99
C GLY A 148 3.22 -5.62 9.47
N LEU A 149 2.95 -4.40 8.97
CA LEU A 149 3.15 -4.08 7.55
C LEU A 149 4.64 -3.97 7.22
N PRO A 150 5.10 -4.48 6.06
CA PRO A 150 6.43 -4.17 5.53
C PRO A 150 6.64 -2.66 5.43
N LYS A 151 7.83 -2.18 5.81
CA LYS A 151 8.17 -0.75 5.92
C LYS A 151 7.76 0.10 4.73
N LEU A 152 7.98 -0.36 3.49
CA LEU A 152 7.59 0.39 2.31
C LEU A 152 6.06 0.48 2.17
N VAL A 153 5.35 -0.64 2.39
CA VAL A 153 3.87 -0.69 2.38
C VAL A 153 3.31 0.23 3.46
N PHE A 154 3.87 0.19 4.67
CA PHE A 154 3.48 1.08 5.75
C PHE A 154 3.57 2.56 5.33
N ARG A 155 4.69 2.98 4.75
CA ARG A 155 4.89 4.38 4.33
C ARG A 155 3.97 4.78 3.18
N THR A 156 3.77 3.90 2.20
CA THR A 156 2.84 4.14 1.08
C THR A 156 1.40 4.29 1.58
N THR A 157 0.96 3.41 2.48
CA THR A 157 -0.38 3.49 3.06
C THR A 157 -0.53 4.73 3.96
N VAL A 158 0.48 5.10 4.76
CA VAL A 158 0.45 6.36 5.52
C VAL A 158 0.27 7.56 4.59
N ALA A 159 0.98 7.58 3.45
CA ALA A 159 0.85 8.67 2.48
C ALA A 159 -0.57 8.77 1.90
N HIS A 160 -1.19 7.63 1.58
CA HIS A 160 -2.58 7.55 1.15
C HIS A 160 -3.54 8.08 2.24
N GLU A 161 -3.46 7.55 3.46
CA GLU A 161 -4.38 7.96 4.55
C GLU A 161 -4.17 9.41 4.98
N TYR A 162 -2.93 9.91 4.92
CA TYR A 162 -2.64 11.31 5.21
C TYR A 162 -3.25 12.25 4.17
N ALA A 163 -3.31 11.85 2.90
CA ALA A 163 -4.02 12.60 1.88
C ALA A 163 -5.52 12.71 2.19
N HIS A 164 -6.16 11.63 2.66
CA HIS A 164 -7.54 11.67 3.14
C HIS A 164 -7.73 12.57 4.36
N ALA A 165 -6.78 12.56 5.30
CA ALA A 165 -6.80 13.49 6.42
C ALA A 165 -6.76 14.96 5.94
N TRP A 166 -5.89 15.25 4.97
CA TRP A 166 -5.76 16.59 4.38
C TRP A 166 -7.02 17.00 3.61
N GLN A 167 -7.59 16.11 2.81
CA GLN A 167 -8.87 16.35 2.12
C GLN A 167 -9.99 16.63 3.12
N GLY A 168 -10.12 15.81 4.17
CA GLY A 168 -11.17 15.96 5.18
C GLY A 168 -11.08 17.25 6.01
N GLU A 169 -9.90 17.87 6.08
CA GLU A 169 -9.71 19.18 6.74
C GLU A 169 -9.85 20.36 5.76
N THR A 170 -9.34 20.20 4.53
CA THR A 170 -9.09 21.32 3.61
C THR A 170 -10.10 21.41 2.47
N CYS A 171 -10.73 20.29 2.14
CA CYS A 171 -11.59 20.09 0.98
C CYS A 171 -12.92 19.43 1.39
N PRO A 172 -13.71 20.03 2.29
CA PRO A 172 -14.92 19.40 2.83
C PRO A 172 -16.03 19.14 1.79
N LEU A 173 -15.96 19.77 0.62
CA LEU A 173 -16.91 19.59 -0.49
C LEU A 173 -16.41 18.62 -1.57
N LEU A 174 -15.26 17.96 -1.36
CA LEU A 174 -14.75 16.98 -2.31
C LEU A 174 -15.49 15.64 -2.16
N GLU A 175 -16.59 15.49 -2.88
CA GLU A 175 -17.42 14.27 -2.87
C GLU A 175 -17.10 13.29 -3.99
N ASP A 176 -16.44 13.75 -5.06
CA ASP A 176 -16.04 12.90 -6.20
C ASP A 176 -15.04 11.83 -5.74
N GLU A 177 -15.49 10.57 -5.72
CA GLU A 177 -14.70 9.43 -5.28
C GLU A 177 -13.45 9.21 -6.13
N VAL A 178 -13.53 9.43 -7.45
CA VAL A 178 -12.39 9.27 -8.36
C VAL A 178 -11.30 10.28 -8.05
N LEU A 179 -11.68 11.54 -7.78
CA LEU A 179 -10.72 12.56 -7.34
C LEU A 179 -10.23 12.33 -5.91
N ARG A 180 -11.10 11.89 -5.00
CA ARG A 180 -10.77 11.66 -3.60
C ARG A 180 -9.76 10.54 -3.43
N GLU A 181 -10.07 9.34 -3.93
CA GLU A 181 -9.20 8.16 -3.89
C GLU A 181 -8.01 8.33 -4.85
N GLY A 182 -8.25 8.87 -6.05
CA GLY A 182 -7.19 9.11 -7.04
C GLY A 182 -6.12 10.09 -6.55
N PHE A 183 -6.51 11.12 -5.80
CA PHE A 183 -5.54 12.04 -5.19
C PHE A 183 -4.78 11.37 -4.04
N ALA A 184 -5.44 10.54 -3.22
CA ALA A 184 -4.77 9.80 -2.16
C ALA A 184 -3.70 8.83 -2.71
N GLU A 185 -4.05 8.11 -3.78
CA GLU A 185 -3.10 7.30 -4.54
C GLU A 185 -1.99 8.13 -5.19
N TRP A 186 -2.32 9.32 -5.71
CA TRP A 186 -1.34 10.21 -6.31
C TRP A 186 -0.30 10.69 -5.28
N VAL A 187 -0.72 11.01 -4.06
CA VAL A 187 0.19 11.32 -2.94
C VAL A 187 1.06 10.12 -2.60
N ALA A 188 0.50 8.91 -2.54
CA ALA A 188 1.25 7.68 -2.29
C ALA A 188 2.28 7.38 -3.40
N TYR A 189 1.91 7.58 -4.66
CA TYR A 189 2.77 7.46 -5.84
C TYR A 189 3.95 8.44 -5.76
N HIS A 190 3.69 9.72 -5.51
CA HIS A 190 4.75 10.72 -5.37
C HIS A 190 5.65 10.45 -4.17
N HIS A 191 5.10 9.99 -3.06
CA HIS A 191 5.90 9.59 -1.91
C HIS A 191 6.86 8.44 -2.24
N LEU A 192 6.41 7.42 -2.99
CA LEU A 192 7.31 6.36 -3.46
C LEU A 192 8.41 6.88 -4.38
N ARG A 193 8.09 7.81 -5.28
CA ARG A 193 9.07 8.47 -6.14
C ARG A 193 10.09 9.28 -5.34
N TRP A 194 9.63 10.00 -4.31
CA TRP A 194 10.48 10.75 -3.38
C TRP A 194 11.45 9.85 -2.61
N LEU A 195 11.01 8.67 -2.22
CA LEU A 195 11.88 7.66 -1.59
C LEU A 195 12.86 6.99 -2.56
N GLY A 196 12.83 7.32 -3.86
CA GLY A 196 13.61 6.65 -4.89
C GLY A 196 13.12 5.23 -5.21
N CYS A 197 11.92 4.86 -4.75
CA CYS A 197 11.32 3.54 -4.95
C CYS A 197 10.55 3.48 -6.29
N SER A 198 11.21 3.86 -7.40
CA SER A 198 10.58 4.01 -8.71
C SER A 198 9.84 2.77 -9.17
N ARG A 199 10.40 1.59 -8.94
CA ARG A 199 9.76 0.32 -9.30
C ARG A 199 8.44 0.09 -8.55
N ALA A 200 8.39 0.40 -7.25
CA ALA A 200 7.15 0.29 -6.50
C ALA A 200 6.10 1.31 -6.95
N ALA A 201 6.54 2.51 -7.38
CA ALA A 201 5.65 3.51 -7.96
C ALA A 201 5.11 3.07 -9.33
N GLU A 202 5.94 2.41 -10.15
CA GLU A 202 5.53 1.80 -11.42
C GLU A 202 4.55 0.64 -11.20
N ASP A 203 4.77 -0.18 -10.15
CA ASP A 203 3.88 -1.28 -9.79
C ASP A 203 2.44 -0.78 -9.50
N MET A 204 2.24 0.45 -9.02
CA MET A 204 0.91 1.07 -8.83
C MET A 204 0.17 1.35 -10.16
N LEU A 205 0.89 1.42 -11.28
CA LEU A 205 0.34 1.65 -12.61
C LEU A 205 0.09 0.34 -13.39
N THR A 206 0.29 -0.81 -12.74
CA THR A 206 0.04 -2.12 -13.34
C THR A 206 -1.42 -2.53 -13.22
N SER A 207 -1.89 -3.42 -14.10
CA SER A 207 -3.31 -3.80 -14.23
C SER A 207 -3.97 -4.40 -12.98
N ASN A 208 -3.20 -4.78 -11.96
CA ASN A 208 -3.71 -5.47 -10.78
C ASN A 208 -3.94 -4.53 -9.58
N HIS A 209 -3.58 -3.24 -9.67
CA HIS A 209 -3.79 -2.29 -8.58
C HIS A 209 -5.24 -1.78 -8.56
N PRO A 210 -5.99 -1.90 -7.44
CA PRO A 210 -7.43 -1.63 -7.39
C PRO A 210 -7.80 -0.18 -7.72
N TYR A 211 -6.93 0.77 -7.38
CA TYR A 211 -7.15 2.20 -7.61
C TYR A 211 -6.40 2.76 -8.82
N ARG A 212 -5.85 1.89 -9.69
CA ARG A 212 -5.04 2.31 -10.84
C ARG A 212 -5.74 3.36 -11.70
N SER A 213 -6.99 3.14 -12.08
CA SER A 213 -7.73 4.04 -12.98
C SER A 213 -7.94 5.43 -12.38
N MET A 214 -8.13 5.50 -11.06
CA MET A 214 -8.28 6.75 -10.32
C MET A 214 -6.93 7.49 -10.22
N LEU A 215 -5.84 6.77 -9.94
CA LEU A 215 -4.48 7.31 -10.00
C LEU A 215 -4.14 7.84 -11.40
N GLU A 216 -4.40 7.07 -12.45
CA GLU A 216 -4.15 7.46 -13.84
C GLU A 216 -4.92 8.74 -14.23
N SER A 217 -6.14 8.90 -13.71
CA SER A 217 -6.95 10.10 -13.91
C SER A 217 -6.29 11.35 -13.31
N VAL A 218 -5.78 11.26 -12.08
CA VAL A 218 -5.08 12.39 -11.44
C VAL A 218 -3.71 12.65 -12.08
N LEU A 219 -2.97 11.61 -12.46
CA LEU A 219 -1.73 11.77 -13.26
C LEU A 219 -2.00 12.42 -14.63
N ALA A 220 -3.17 12.22 -15.22
CA ALA A 220 -3.57 12.91 -16.46
C ALA A 220 -3.84 14.41 -16.23
N ILE A 221 -4.31 14.79 -15.04
CA ILE A 221 -4.37 16.20 -14.62
C ILE A 221 -2.94 16.72 -14.46
N GLU A 222 -2.07 16.01 -13.72
CA GLU A 222 -0.68 16.42 -13.51
C GLU A 222 0.08 16.67 -14.82
N ARG A 223 -0.07 15.81 -15.84
CA ARG A 223 0.57 16.01 -17.14
C ARG A 223 0.18 17.34 -17.83
N ARG A 224 -0.99 17.89 -17.51
CA ARG A 224 -1.50 19.14 -18.09
C ARG A 224 -1.12 20.37 -17.29
N VAL A 225 -1.12 20.28 -15.95
CA VAL A 225 -1.02 21.45 -15.06
C VAL A 225 0.13 21.38 -14.05
N GLY A 226 0.92 20.30 -14.08
CA GLY A 226 1.99 20.03 -13.12
C GLY A 226 1.47 19.67 -11.72
N THR A 227 2.38 19.28 -10.84
CA THR A 227 2.11 18.85 -9.46
C THR A 227 1.34 19.90 -8.66
N GLN A 228 1.77 21.17 -8.72
CA GLN A 228 1.08 22.27 -8.04
C GLN A 228 -0.31 22.58 -8.63
N GLY A 229 -0.49 22.34 -9.93
CA GLY A 229 -1.78 22.47 -10.58
C GLY A 229 -2.77 21.40 -10.12
N VAL A 230 -2.33 20.17 -9.84
CA VAL A 230 -3.20 19.12 -9.25
C VAL A 230 -3.72 19.57 -7.90
N ILE A 231 -2.83 20.04 -7.02
CA ILE A 231 -3.22 20.50 -5.68
C ILE A 231 -4.21 21.67 -5.79
N SER A 232 -3.93 22.65 -6.67
CA SER A 232 -4.83 23.77 -6.92
C SER A 232 -6.19 23.31 -7.44
N HIS A 233 -6.23 22.30 -8.31
CA HIS A 233 -7.47 21.73 -8.83
C HIS A 233 -8.29 21.05 -7.72
N ILE A 234 -7.66 20.24 -6.87
CA ILE A 234 -8.33 19.60 -5.73
C ILE A 234 -8.85 20.63 -4.73
N LEU A 235 -8.11 21.72 -4.50
CA LEU A 235 -8.56 22.83 -3.67
C LEU A 235 -9.76 23.55 -4.28
N ALA A 236 -9.75 23.82 -5.59
CA ALA A 236 -10.85 24.50 -6.27
C ALA A 236 -12.15 23.67 -6.18
N VAL A 237 -12.07 22.38 -6.52
CA VAL A 237 -13.22 21.46 -6.42
C VAL A 237 -13.67 21.30 -4.96
N GLY A 238 -12.74 20.98 -4.06
CA GLY A 238 -13.04 20.67 -2.67
C GLY A 238 -13.48 21.83 -1.80
N ARG A 239 -13.36 23.08 -2.28
CA ARG A 239 -13.84 24.30 -1.62
C ARG A 239 -15.01 24.96 -2.33
N GLY A 240 -15.52 24.36 -3.41
CA GLY A 240 -16.65 24.90 -4.18
C GLY A 240 -16.31 26.15 -5.00
N ALA A 241 -15.06 26.28 -5.45
CA ALA A 241 -14.60 27.38 -6.31
C ALA A 241 -14.46 26.96 -7.79
N ALA A 242 -14.88 25.74 -8.14
CA ALA A 242 -14.87 25.16 -9.48
C ALA A 242 -16.28 25.12 -10.08
#